data_AF-A0A537F4F2-F1
#
_entry.id   AF-A0A537F4F2-F1
#
_cell.length_a   1.000
_cell.length_b   1.000
_cell.length_c   1.000
_cell.angle_alpha   90.00
_cell.angle_beta   90.00
_cell.angle_gamma   90.00
#
_symmetry.space_group_name_H-M   'P 1'
#
loop_
_entity.id
_entity.type
_entity.pdbx_description
1 polymer ?
#
loop_
_entity_poly.entity_id
_entity_poly.type
_entity_poly.pdbx_seq_one_letter_code
_entity_poly.pdbx_strand_id
1 'polypeptide(L)'
;LGQVEETIGIAGLKPHADYRGQRDLFGYQLKFKNVALADEVAGAAELVMGQGREAIPAAIVRGLKRVRFQDRAKSSDLTGLASEDLFKGTL
;
A
#
# COMPACT_ATOMS: atom_id res chain seq x y z
N LEU A 1 -3.25 -19.16 8.59
CA LEU A 1 -2.03 -18.75 7.86
C LEU A 1 -2.40 -18.70 6.39
N GLY A 2 -2.06 -17.61 5.71
CA GLY A 2 -2.35 -17.37 4.29
C GLY A 2 -1.30 -16.42 3.72
N GLN A 3 -1.28 -16.30 2.40
CA GLN A 3 -0.36 -15.42 1.65
C GLN A 3 -1.17 -14.33 0.95
N VAL A 4 -0.56 -13.16 0.79
CA VAL A 4 -1.06 -12.04 0.00
C VAL A 4 0.14 -11.38 -0.68
N GLU A 5 -0.11 -10.69 -1.78
CA GLU A 5 0.92 -9.92 -2.48
C GLU A 5 1.11 -8.54 -1.83
N GLU A 6 2.37 -8.13 -1.73
CA GLU A 6 2.81 -6.85 -1.16
C GLU A 6 3.65 -6.10 -2.19
N THR A 7 3.69 -4.77 -2.10
CA THR A 7 4.44 -3.94 -3.05
C THR A 7 5.93 -3.93 -2.72
N ILE A 8 6.76 -4.27 -3.69
CA ILE A 8 8.24 -4.13 -3.59
C ILE A 8 8.81 -3.00 -4.44
N GLY A 9 8.01 -2.43 -5.34
CA GLY A 9 8.42 -1.37 -6.26
C GLY A 9 7.26 -0.48 -6.67
N ILE A 10 7.51 0.82 -6.80
CA ILE A 10 6.49 1.82 -7.13
C ILE A 10 7.06 2.93 -8.00
N ALA A 11 6.25 3.42 -8.94
CA ALA A 11 6.55 4.57 -9.78
C ALA A 11 5.27 5.38 -10.02
N GLY A 12 5.39 6.71 -10.10
CA GLY A 12 4.27 7.58 -10.46
C GLY A 12 3.16 7.71 -9.40
N LEU A 13 3.17 6.90 -8.34
CA LEU A 13 2.09 6.81 -7.35
C LEU A 13 2.60 7.09 -5.93
N LYS A 14 1.81 7.81 -5.13
CA LYS A 14 2.07 7.92 -3.68
C LYS A 14 1.64 6.61 -3.00
N PRO A 15 2.56 5.92 -2.28
CA PRO A 15 2.27 4.59 -1.75
C PRO A 15 1.24 4.57 -0.63
N HIS A 16 1.12 5.68 0.11
CA HIS A 16 0.20 5.78 1.24
C HIS A 16 -0.80 6.94 1.13
N ALA A 17 -2.00 6.71 1.65
CA ALA A 17 -2.96 7.77 1.98
C ALA A 17 -2.93 8.05 3.49
N ASP A 18 -2.42 9.24 3.84
CA ASP A 18 -2.38 9.73 5.21
C ASP A 18 -3.69 10.43 5.57
N TYR A 19 -4.44 9.81 6.48
CA TYR A 19 -5.69 10.34 7.01
C TYR A 19 -5.51 10.99 8.39
N ARG A 20 -4.29 11.01 8.94
CA ARG A 20 -4.04 11.60 10.25
C ARG A 20 -4.42 13.08 10.22
N GLY A 21 -5.07 13.53 11.29
CA GLY A 21 -5.57 14.90 11.42
C GLY A 21 -6.93 15.17 10.77
N GLN A 22 -7.41 14.28 9.88
CA GLN A 22 -8.77 14.36 9.32
C GLN A 22 -9.82 13.95 10.36
N ARG A 23 -11.08 14.33 10.13
CA ARG A 23 -12.22 13.95 10.98
C ARG A 23 -12.97 12.75 10.37
N ASP A 24 -13.42 11.85 11.23
CA ASP A 24 -14.33 10.77 10.85
C ASP A 24 -15.80 11.23 10.77
N LEU A 25 -16.71 10.27 10.54
CA LEU A 25 -18.15 10.52 10.42
C LEU A 25 -18.80 11.09 11.69
N PHE A 26 -18.16 10.95 12.85
CA PHE A 26 -18.65 11.44 14.14
C PHE A 26 -17.88 12.67 14.62
N GLY A 27 -17.00 13.22 13.78
CA GLY A 27 -16.20 14.40 14.07
C GLY A 27 -14.94 14.13 14.88
N TYR A 28 -14.59 12.87 15.20
CA TYR A 28 -13.35 12.55 15.90
C TYR A 28 -12.14 12.65 14.98
N GLN A 29 -11.03 13.13 15.53
CA GLN A 29 -9.79 13.22 14.78
C GLN A 29 -9.10 11.85 14.68
N LEU A 30 -8.75 11.46 13.46
CA LEU A 30 -7.98 10.25 13.19
C LEU A 30 -6.52 10.47 13.64
N LYS A 31 -6.07 9.69 14.63
CA LYS A 31 -4.70 9.79 15.19
C LYS A 31 -3.71 8.85 14.49
N PHE A 32 -4.15 7.64 14.15
CA PHE A 32 -3.29 6.58 13.61
C PHE A 32 -3.96 5.95 12.39
N LYS A 33 -3.95 6.67 11.27
CA LYS A 33 -4.52 6.17 10.02
C LYS A 33 -3.68 6.56 8.82
N ASN A 34 -2.80 5.64 8.42
CA ASN A 34 -2.02 5.71 7.19
C ASN A 34 -2.30 4.42 6.40
N VAL A 35 -2.91 4.54 5.23
CA VAL A 35 -3.33 3.37 4.43
C VAL A 35 -2.31 3.11 3.34
N ALA A 36 -1.79 1.88 3.25
CA ALA A 36 -0.90 1.46 2.18
C ALA A 36 -1.69 1.18 0.89
N LEU A 37 -1.92 2.22 0.10
CA LEU A 37 -2.68 2.12 -1.15
C LEU A 37 -1.98 1.24 -2.19
N ALA A 38 -0.64 1.20 -2.18
CA ALA A 38 0.13 0.36 -3.08
C ALA A 38 -0.16 -1.13 -2.81
N ASP A 39 -0.14 -1.54 -1.54
CA ASP A 39 -0.40 -2.93 -1.14
C ASP A 39 -1.87 -3.31 -1.33
N GLU A 40 -2.82 -2.37 -1.13
CA GLU A 40 -4.22 -2.58 -1.53
C GLU A 40 -4.32 -2.91 -3.05
N VAL A 41 -3.50 -2.30 -3.90
CA VAL A 41 -3.45 -2.59 -5.35
C VAL A 41 -2.77 -3.93 -5.63
N ALA A 42 -1.66 -4.25 -4.95
CA ALA A 42 -0.94 -5.52 -5.10
C ALA A 42 -1.84 -6.70 -4.72
N GLY A 43 -2.47 -6.65 -3.55
CA GLY A 43 -3.42 -7.67 -3.11
C GLY A 43 -4.66 -7.78 -3.99
N ALA A 44 -5.16 -6.67 -4.55
CA ALA A 44 -6.26 -6.73 -5.53
C ALA A 44 -5.83 -7.38 -6.85
N ALA A 45 -4.59 -7.14 -7.29
CA ALA A 45 -4.04 -7.74 -8.50
C ALA A 45 -3.85 -9.26 -8.37
N GLU A 46 -3.45 -9.74 -7.19
CA GLU A 46 -3.33 -11.18 -6.87
C GLU A 46 -4.61 -11.94 -7.23
N LEU A 47 -5.79 -11.38 -6.93
CA LEU A 47 -7.09 -12.04 -7.18
C LEU A 47 -7.30 -12.46 -8.64
N VAL A 48 -6.68 -11.77 -9.59
CA VAL A 48 -6.76 -12.09 -11.02
C VAL A 48 -5.47 -12.70 -11.58
N MET A 49 -4.34 -12.51 -10.90
CA MET A 49 -3.05 -13.06 -11.31
C MET A 49 -2.87 -14.52 -10.88
N GLY A 50 -3.40 -14.87 -9.70
CA GLY A 50 -3.17 -16.17 -9.05
C GLY A 50 -1.75 -16.31 -8.47
N GLN A 51 -1.53 -17.38 -7.72
CA GLN A 51 -0.25 -17.66 -7.04
C GLN A 51 0.42 -18.97 -7.51
N GLY A 52 -0.04 -19.54 -8.62
CA GLY A 52 0.44 -20.83 -9.11
C GLY A 52 0.51 -20.94 -10.63
N ARG A 53 -0.29 -21.85 -11.19
CA ARG A 53 -0.24 -22.24 -12.61
C ARG A 53 -1.10 -21.38 -13.53
N GLU A 54 -1.77 -20.37 -12.99
CA GLU A 54 -2.62 -19.43 -13.72
C GLU A 54 -1.83 -18.69 -14.80
N ALA A 55 -0.53 -18.46 -14.56
CA ALA A 55 0.40 -17.85 -15.51
C ALA A 55 -0.04 -16.46 -16.01
N ILE A 56 -0.62 -15.65 -15.11
CA ILE A 56 -1.05 -14.27 -15.40
C ILE A 56 -0.09 -13.32 -14.68
N PRO A 57 0.92 -12.73 -15.37
CA PRO A 57 2.00 -11.97 -14.72
C PRO A 57 1.69 -10.48 -14.51
N ALA A 58 0.52 -10.00 -14.96
CA ALA A 58 0.18 -8.58 -14.87
C ALA A 58 -1.33 -8.36 -14.78
N ALA A 59 -1.72 -7.33 -14.02
CA ALA A 59 -3.08 -6.86 -13.92
C ALA A 59 -3.15 -5.34 -14.17
N ILE A 60 -4.25 -4.87 -14.76
CA ILE A 60 -4.51 -3.44 -14.93
C ILE A 60 -5.65 -3.05 -13.99
N VAL A 61 -5.35 -2.22 -13.01
CA VAL A 61 -6.34 -1.66 -12.08
C VAL A 61 -6.75 -0.26 -12.56
N ARG A 62 -8.06 -0.04 -12.72
CA ARG A 62 -8.64 1.22 -13.24
C ARG A 62 -9.65 1.79 -12.26
N GLY A 63 -9.93 3.10 -12.39
CA GLY A 63 -10.95 3.77 -11.57
C GLY A 63 -10.53 4.07 -10.13
N LEU A 64 -9.22 4.04 -9.84
CA LEU A 64 -8.69 4.34 -8.50
C LEU A 64 -8.83 5.85 -8.19
N LYS A 65 -9.87 6.23 -7.44
CA LYS A 65 -10.13 7.64 -7.06
C LYS A 65 -9.34 8.10 -5.82
N ARG A 66 -8.94 7.15 -4.96
CA ARG A 66 -8.25 7.40 -3.68
C ARG A 66 -6.75 7.64 -3.84
N VAL A 67 -6.16 7.18 -4.94
CA VAL A 67 -4.73 7.35 -5.24
C VAL A 67 -4.39 8.78 -5.65
N ARG A 68 -3.12 9.13 -5.44
CA ARG A 68 -2.51 10.40 -5.85
C ARG A 68 -1.22 10.09 -6.59
N PHE A 69 -1.04 10.69 -7.76
CA PHE A 69 0.16 10.51 -8.56
C PHE A 69 1.25 11.50 -8.13
N GLN A 70 2.51 11.08 -8.21
CA GLN A 70 3.69 11.92 -7.94
C GLN A 70 4.85 11.52 -8.85
N ASP A 71 5.66 12.50 -9.28
CA ASP A 71 6.73 12.25 -10.24
C ASP A 71 7.92 11.47 -9.66
N ARG A 72 8.16 11.59 -8.36
CA ARG A 72 9.36 11.05 -7.68
C ARG A 72 9.03 9.99 -6.63
N ALA A 73 8.14 9.06 -6.94
CA ALA A 73 7.92 7.89 -6.10
C ALA A 73 9.15 6.97 -6.12
N LYS A 74 9.54 6.45 -4.95
CA LYS A 74 10.66 5.52 -4.79
C LYS A 74 10.22 4.33 -3.94
N SER A 75 10.84 3.17 -4.11
CA SER A 75 10.58 2.01 -3.24
C SER A 75 10.88 2.28 -1.77
N SER A 76 11.80 3.20 -1.46
CA SER A 76 12.06 3.66 -0.09
C SER A 76 10.86 4.32 0.57
N ASP A 77 9.89 4.80 -0.21
CA ASP A 77 8.68 5.46 0.28
C ASP A 77 7.62 4.45 0.76
N LEU A 78 7.80 3.15 0.46
CA LEU A 78 6.91 2.06 0.90
C LEU A 78 7.11 1.73 2.39
N THR A 79 8.32 1.95 2.89
CA THR A 79 8.72 1.61 4.26
C THR A 79 8.82 2.87 5.12
N GLY A 80 8.41 2.75 6.39
CA GLY A 80 8.66 3.78 7.39
C GLY A 80 10.15 3.94 7.70
N LEU A 81 10.47 4.90 8.59
CA LEU A 81 11.86 5.06 9.02
C LEU A 81 12.29 3.85 9.83
N ALA A 82 13.51 3.37 9.58
CA ALA A 82 14.08 2.25 10.33
C ALA A 82 14.14 2.49 11.86
N SER A 83 14.15 3.75 12.30
CA SER A 83 14.09 4.14 13.71
C SER A 83 12.70 3.97 14.33
N GLU A 84 11.65 3.83 13.53
CA GLU A 84 10.26 3.68 13.97
C GLU A 84 9.85 2.19 14.06
N ASP A 85 10.67 1.28 13.53
CA ASP A 85 10.43 -0.16 13.56
C ASP A 85 10.85 -0.77 14.91
N LEU A 86 9.86 -0.98 15.78
CA LEU A 86 10.02 -1.56 17.12
C LEU A 86 10.43 -3.04 17.09
N PHE A 87 10.29 -3.73 15.96
CA PHE A 87 10.56 -5.16 15.81
C PHE A 87 11.84 -5.43 15.01
N LYS A 88 12.57 -4.37 14.63
CA LYS A 88 13.82 -4.53 13.91
C LYS A 88 14.83 -5.31 14.75
N GLY A 89 15.28 -6.46 14.22
CA GLY A 89 16.29 -7.31 14.86
C GLY A 89 15.79 -8.22 15.98
N THR A 90 14.47 -8.43 16.08
CA THR A 90 13.86 -9.32 17.11
C THR A 90 13.70 -10.78 16.65
N LEU A 91 14.18 -11.13 15.45
CA LEU A 91 14.15 -12.47 14.86
C LEU A 91 15.54 -12.90 14.43
#